data_AF-Q0K783-F1
#
_entry.id   AF-Q0K783-F1
#
_cell.length_a   1.000
_cell.length_b   1.000
_cell.length_c   1.000
_cell.angle_alpha   90.00
_cell.angle_beta   90.00
_cell.angle_gamma   90.00
#
_symmetry.space_group_name_H-M   'P 1'
#
loop_
_entity.id
_entity.type
_entity.pdbx_description
1 polymer ?
#
loop_
_entity_poly.entity_id
_entity_poly.type
_entity_poly.pdbx_seq_one_letter_code
_entity_poly.pdbx_strand_id
1 'polypeptide(L)'
;MSSTPIKHYLQFSDFTPDEYEYLLDRARILKAKFKNYETWHPLHDRTLAMIFEKNSTRTRLSFEAGIHQLGGHAVFLNTRDSQLGRGEPIEDAAQVISRMVDIIMIRTFGQDIIERFAAHSRVPVINGLTNEYHPCQVLADVFTYIEQRGSIRGKTVAWIGDANNMAYTWIQAAERLGFTFHFSAPPGYQLDPAMVPASAAGLVKVFDDPLTACQGASLVTTDVWTSMGFEAENDARKRAFKDWMVTTPMMDRAAPDALFMHCLPAHRGEEVEAAVIDGPKSVVWEEAENRLHVQKALMEYLLCGRY
;
A
#
# COMPACT_ATOMS: atom_id res chain seq x y z
N MET A 1 -10.51 -28.48 -18.96
CA MET A 1 -10.76 -27.91 -17.62
C MET A 1 -10.86 -26.41 -17.81
N SER A 2 -12.00 -25.79 -17.49
CA SER A 2 -12.10 -24.33 -17.52
C SER A 2 -11.16 -23.82 -16.43
N SER A 3 -9.98 -23.32 -16.82
CA SER A 3 -9.04 -22.74 -15.88
C SER A 3 -9.67 -21.44 -15.40
N THR A 4 -10.05 -21.38 -14.13
CA THR A 4 -10.38 -20.11 -13.49
C THR A 4 -9.26 -19.12 -13.81
N PRO A 5 -9.57 -17.94 -14.37
CA PRO A 5 -8.54 -16.97 -14.72
C PRO A 5 -7.70 -16.63 -13.49
N ILE A 6 -6.38 -16.57 -13.68
CA ILE A 6 -5.43 -16.26 -12.61
C ILE A 6 -5.76 -14.87 -12.07
N LYS A 7 -5.90 -14.78 -10.75
CA LYS A 7 -6.14 -13.51 -10.08
C LYS A 7 -4.80 -12.87 -9.72
N HIS A 8 -4.63 -11.62 -10.11
CA HIS A 8 -3.49 -10.78 -9.74
C HIS A 8 -3.96 -9.69 -8.77
N TYR A 9 -3.02 -9.03 -8.10
CA TYR A 9 -3.27 -7.87 -7.26
C TYR A 9 -2.26 -6.78 -7.63
N LEU A 10 -2.57 -6.04 -8.69
CA LEU A 10 -1.69 -5.04 -9.30
C LEU A 10 -2.02 -3.62 -8.83
N GLN A 11 -3.27 -3.39 -8.44
CA GLN A 11 -3.80 -2.12 -7.95
C GLN A 11 -4.97 -2.39 -6.99
N PHE A 12 -5.34 -1.39 -6.19
CA PHE A 12 -6.39 -1.54 -5.19
C PHE A 12 -7.78 -1.68 -5.83
N SER A 13 -7.96 -1.22 -7.06
CA SER A 13 -9.22 -1.39 -7.80
C SER A 13 -9.45 -2.81 -8.34
N ASP A 14 -8.48 -3.73 -8.23
CA ASP A 14 -8.60 -5.08 -8.80
C ASP A 14 -9.60 -5.97 -8.05
N PHE A 15 -9.85 -5.67 -6.77
CA PHE A 15 -10.77 -6.44 -5.94
C PHE A 15 -12.11 -5.71 -5.75
N THR A 16 -13.15 -6.50 -5.59
CA THR A 16 -14.49 -6.03 -5.21
C THR A 16 -14.57 -5.70 -3.72
N PRO A 17 -15.57 -4.93 -3.27
CA PRO A 17 -15.75 -4.62 -1.84
C PRO A 17 -15.89 -5.87 -0.97
N ASP A 18 -16.60 -6.89 -1.47
CA ASP A 18 -16.80 -8.19 -0.80
C ASP A 18 -15.50 -9.00 -0.67
N GLU A 19 -14.61 -8.90 -1.66
CA GLU A 19 -13.27 -9.48 -1.55
C GLU A 19 -12.42 -8.77 -0.51
N TYR A 20 -12.51 -7.45 -0.41
CA TYR A 20 -11.82 -6.71 0.65
C TYR A 20 -12.36 -7.05 2.03
N GLU A 21 -13.68 -7.16 2.19
CA GLU A 21 -14.28 -7.59 3.46
C GLU A 21 -13.74 -8.96 3.90
N TYR A 22 -13.78 -9.95 3.01
CA TYR A 22 -13.17 -11.26 3.28
C TYR A 22 -11.68 -11.15 3.62
N LEU A 23 -10.90 -10.41 2.83
CA LEU A 23 -9.46 -10.30 2.98
C LEU A 23 -9.07 -9.67 4.33
N LEU A 24 -9.77 -8.62 4.74
CA LEU A 24 -9.55 -7.90 5.99
C LEU A 24 -9.94 -8.77 7.20
N ASP A 25 -11.04 -9.52 7.10
CA ASP A 25 -11.41 -10.49 8.13
C ASP A 25 -10.39 -11.64 8.25
N ARG A 26 -9.90 -12.14 7.11
CA ARG A 26 -8.81 -13.12 7.09
C ARG A 26 -7.54 -12.56 7.70
N ALA A 27 -7.16 -11.32 7.41
CA ALA A 27 -6.01 -10.67 8.04
C ALA A 27 -6.13 -10.61 9.56
N ARG A 28 -7.32 -10.28 10.08
CA ARG A 28 -7.63 -10.31 11.53
C ARG A 28 -7.42 -11.69 12.13
N ILE A 29 -7.92 -12.74 11.48
CA ILE A 29 -7.74 -14.13 11.95
C ILE A 29 -6.24 -14.51 11.95
N LEU A 30 -5.53 -14.24 10.85
CA LEU A 30 -4.11 -14.59 10.71
C LEU A 30 -3.20 -13.79 11.67
N LYS A 31 -3.60 -12.56 12.02
CA LYS A 31 -2.95 -11.78 13.07
C LYS A 31 -3.18 -12.41 14.44
N ALA A 32 -4.41 -12.78 14.77
CA ALA A 32 -4.74 -13.44 16.04
C ALA A 32 -3.98 -14.77 16.22
N LYS A 33 -3.95 -15.62 15.17
CA LYS A 33 -3.16 -16.87 15.19
C LYS A 33 -1.69 -16.60 15.47
N PHE A 34 -1.09 -15.63 14.78
CA PHE A 34 0.30 -15.24 14.98
C PHE A 34 0.57 -14.77 16.42
N LYS A 35 -0.27 -13.88 16.96
CA LYS A 35 -0.12 -13.36 18.34
C LYS A 35 -0.32 -14.43 19.41
N ASN A 36 -1.10 -15.47 19.11
CA ASN A 36 -1.32 -16.62 19.98
C ASN A 36 -0.30 -17.75 19.79
N TYR A 37 0.72 -17.57 18.93
CA TYR A 37 1.69 -18.60 18.56
C TYR A 37 1.04 -19.88 18.00
N GLU A 38 -0.12 -19.74 17.35
CA GLU A 38 -0.80 -20.84 16.68
C GLU A 38 -0.23 -21.05 15.28
N THR A 39 0.19 -22.28 14.99
CA THR A 39 0.68 -22.66 13.66
C THR A 39 -0.44 -22.71 12.63
N TRP A 40 -0.25 -22.06 11.49
CA TRP A 40 -1.17 -22.09 10.35
C TRP A 40 -0.38 -22.07 9.04
N HIS A 41 -0.21 -23.24 8.41
CA HIS A 41 0.66 -23.40 7.24
C HIS A 41 -0.11 -23.79 5.97
N PRO A 42 -1.06 -22.96 5.48
CA PRO A 42 -1.86 -23.28 4.29
C PRO A 42 -1.04 -23.29 2.99
N LEU A 43 0.15 -22.67 3.00
CA LEU A 43 1.03 -22.53 1.85
C LEU A 43 2.29 -23.40 1.99
N HIS A 44 2.19 -24.56 2.66
CA HIS A 44 3.27 -25.53 2.73
C HIS A 44 3.83 -25.86 1.33
N ASP A 45 5.15 -25.85 1.20
CA ASP A 45 5.91 -26.04 -0.05
C ASP A 45 5.61 -25.02 -1.18
N ARG A 46 4.92 -23.92 -0.90
CA ARG A 46 4.72 -22.84 -1.89
C ARG A 46 5.89 -21.88 -1.90
N THR A 47 6.31 -21.50 -3.10
CA THR A 47 7.43 -20.58 -3.31
C THR A 47 6.94 -19.22 -3.79
N LEU A 48 7.32 -18.17 -3.08
CA LEU A 48 7.17 -16.77 -3.47
C LEU A 48 8.46 -16.25 -4.12
N ALA A 49 8.41 -15.84 -5.39
CA ALA A 49 9.47 -15.01 -5.95
C ALA A 49 9.25 -13.53 -5.58
N MET A 50 10.26 -12.86 -5.06
CA MET A 50 10.23 -11.43 -4.76
C MET A 50 11.23 -10.69 -5.65
N ILE A 51 10.73 -9.95 -6.63
CA ILE A 51 11.54 -9.22 -7.61
C ILE A 51 11.59 -7.74 -7.22
N PHE A 52 12.79 -7.20 -7.00
CA PHE A 52 13.00 -5.81 -6.60
C PHE A 52 13.91 -5.07 -7.59
N GLU A 53 13.37 -4.01 -8.20
CA GLU A 53 14.16 -2.98 -8.90
C GLU A 53 14.46 -1.78 -8.00
N LYS A 54 13.55 -1.49 -7.07
CA LYS A 54 13.73 -0.48 -6.01
C LYS A 54 13.92 -1.24 -4.71
N ASN A 55 14.98 -0.97 -3.95
CA ASN A 55 15.21 -1.64 -2.65
C ASN A 55 14.20 -1.21 -1.58
N SER A 56 13.65 -2.15 -0.80
CA SER A 56 12.80 -1.87 0.38
C SER A 56 12.93 -2.96 1.44
N THR A 57 13.52 -2.62 2.58
CA THR A 57 13.67 -3.54 3.72
C THR A 57 12.32 -3.94 4.31
N ARG A 58 11.39 -2.98 4.48
CA ARG A 58 10.08 -3.25 5.08
C ARG A 58 9.24 -4.17 4.20
N THR A 59 9.19 -3.92 2.89
CA THR A 59 8.47 -4.80 1.95
C THR A 59 9.07 -6.20 1.91
N ARG A 60 10.40 -6.30 1.80
CA ARG A 60 11.06 -7.61 1.83
C ARG A 60 10.73 -8.37 3.12
N LEU A 61 10.95 -7.74 4.27
CA LEU A 61 10.76 -8.39 5.56
C LEU A 61 9.31 -8.85 5.77
N SER A 62 8.32 -8.02 5.41
CA SER A 62 6.91 -8.34 5.64
C SER A 62 6.43 -9.50 4.75
N PHE A 63 6.86 -9.56 3.48
CA PHE A 63 6.53 -10.68 2.59
C PHE A 63 7.29 -11.96 2.94
N GLU A 64 8.60 -11.87 3.18
CA GLU A 64 9.47 -13.01 3.51
C GLU A 64 9.05 -13.69 4.81
N ALA A 65 8.81 -12.90 5.87
CA ALA A 65 8.26 -13.42 7.12
C ALA A 65 6.81 -13.91 6.94
N GLY A 66 6.01 -13.24 6.11
CA GLY A 66 4.62 -13.59 5.84
C GLY A 66 4.47 -14.98 5.21
N ILE A 67 5.20 -15.25 4.12
CA ILE A 67 5.12 -16.55 3.44
C ILE A 67 5.68 -17.67 4.32
N HIS A 68 6.75 -17.40 5.06
CA HIS A 68 7.29 -18.35 6.04
C HIS A 68 6.27 -18.70 7.12
N GLN A 69 5.56 -17.71 7.67
CA GLN A 69 4.49 -17.93 8.65
C GLN A 69 3.29 -18.71 8.09
N LEU A 70 3.16 -18.78 6.76
CA LEU A 70 2.16 -19.60 6.07
C LEU A 70 2.71 -20.96 5.62
N GLY A 71 3.95 -21.30 6.00
CA GLY A 71 4.61 -22.57 5.66
C GLY A 71 5.32 -22.61 4.31
N GLY A 72 5.37 -21.49 3.59
CA GLY A 72 6.05 -21.40 2.29
C GLY A 72 7.47 -20.84 2.41
N HIS A 73 8.11 -20.63 1.25
CA HIS A 73 9.47 -20.11 1.13
C HIS A 73 9.50 -18.90 0.21
N ALA A 74 10.44 -17.97 0.44
CA ALA A 74 10.64 -16.80 -0.42
C ALA A 74 12.01 -16.85 -1.09
N VAL A 75 12.04 -16.59 -2.40
CA VAL A 75 13.27 -16.36 -3.17
C VAL A 75 13.37 -14.87 -3.48
N PHE A 76 14.40 -14.22 -2.94
CA PHE A 76 14.67 -12.81 -3.19
C PHE A 76 15.54 -12.63 -4.44
N LEU A 77 15.06 -11.81 -5.39
CA LEU A 77 15.74 -11.47 -6.63
C LEU A 77 15.89 -9.95 -6.72
N ASN A 78 17.13 -9.48 -6.68
CA ASN A 78 17.46 -8.09 -7.00
C ASN A 78 17.73 -7.99 -8.51
N THR A 79 17.06 -7.08 -9.22
CA THR A 79 17.21 -7.01 -10.68
C THR A 79 18.63 -6.65 -11.11
N ARG A 80 19.36 -5.88 -10.30
CA ARG A 80 20.79 -5.56 -10.52
C ARG A 80 21.67 -6.80 -10.57
N ASP A 81 21.28 -7.85 -9.86
CA ASP A 81 22.05 -9.09 -9.72
C ASP A 81 21.47 -10.24 -10.57
N SER A 82 20.45 -9.96 -11.40
CA SER A 82 19.72 -10.97 -12.20
C SER A 82 19.74 -10.68 -13.70
N GLN A 83 19.34 -11.67 -14.52
CA GLN A 83 19.22 -11.49 -15.97
C GLN A 83 18.14 -10.47 -16.38
N LEU A 84 17.17 -10.19 -15.49
CA LEU A 84 16.15 -9.16 -15.69
C LEU A 84 16.77 -7.78 -15.91
N GLY A 85 17.90 -7.48 -15.26
CA GLY A 85 18.64 -6.23 -15.45
C GLY A 85 19.52 -6.21 -16.72
N ARG A 86 19.66 -7.34 -17.44
CA ARG A 86 20.53 -7.48 -18.63
C ARG A 86 19.77 -7.43 -19.96
N GLY A 87 18.46 -7.14 -19.92
CA GLY A 87 17.65 -6.94 -21.12
C GLY A 87 16.86 -8.17 -21.59
N GLU A 88 16.65 -9.17 -20.74
CA GLU A 88 15.63 -10.19 -20.99
C GLU A 88 14.25 -9.51 -21.09
N PRO A 89 13.44 -9.80 -22.12
CA PRO A 89 12.08 -9.28 -22.19
C PRO A 89 11.26 -9.66 -20.95
N ILE A 90 10.49 -8.71 -20.43
CA ILE A 90 9.63 -8.88 -19.23
C ILE A 90 8.66 -10.06 -19.42
N GLU A 91 8.16 -10.24 -20.64
CA GLU A 91 7.25 -11.30 -21.04
C GLU A 91 7.90 -12.69 -20.95
N ASP A 92 9.15 -12.82 -21.41
CA ASP A 92 9.91 -14.08 -21.38
C ASP A 92 10.27 -14.43 -19.93
N ALA A 93 10.73 -13.44 -19.16
CA ALA A 93 10.97 -13.57 -17.74
C ALA A 93 9.72 -14.04 -16.98
N ALA A 94 8.56 -13.45 -17.25
CA ALA A 94 7.29 -13.84 -16.64
C ALA A 94 6.96 -15.31 -16.95
N GLN A 95 7.17 -15.75 -18.19
CA GLN A 95 6.97 -17.15 -18.59
C GLN A 95 7.93 -18.08 -17.84
N VAL A 96 9.22 -17.75 -17.76
CA VAL A 96 10.22 -18.63 -17.12
C VAL A 96 9.99 -18.70 -15.61
N ILE A 97 9.87 -17.56 -14.94
CA ILE A 97 9.76 -17.49 -13.47
C ILE A 97 8.47 -18.15 -12.99
N SER A 98 7.32 -17.87 -13.62
CA SER A 98 6.03 -18.43 -13.23
C SER A 98 5.90 -19.95 -13.40
N ARG A 99 6.88 -20.61 -14.03
CA ARG A 99 6.98 -22.09 -14.09
C ARG A 99 7.69 -22.70 -12.89
N MET A 100 8.42 -21.91 -12.10
CA MET A 100 9.29 -22.36 -11.01
C MET A 100 8.76 -21.99 -9.63
N VAL A 101 7.76 -21.10 -9.55
CA VAL A 101 7.22 -20.57 -8.30
C VAL A 101 5.70 -20.56 -8.33
N ASP A 102 5.08 -20.40 -7.16
CA ASP A 102 3.62 -20.42 -7.00
C ASP A 102 3.01 -19.02 -6.95
N ILE A 103 3.78 -18.00 -6.57
CA ILE A 103 3.33 -16.61 -6.49
C ILE A 103 4.51 -15.66 -6.67
N ILE A 104 4.26 -14.48 -7.24
CA ILE A 104 5.29 -13.50 -7.56
C ILE A 104 4.90 -12.16 -6.96
N MET A 105 5.81 -11.50 -6.24
CA MET A 105 5.66 -10.11 -5.84
C MET A 105 6.73 -9.27 -6.54
N ILE A 106 6.31 -8.18 -7.16
CA ILE A 106 7.20 -7.28 -7.91
C ILE A 106 7.14 -5.89 -7.32
N ARG A 107 8.31 -5.32 -7.08
CA ARG A 107 8.51 -3.90 -6.78
C ARG A 107 9.34 -3.25 -7.88
N THR A 108 8.68 -2.48 -8.74
CA THR A 108 9.25 -1.91 -9.97
C THR A 108 8.93 -0.41 -10.06
N PHE A 109 9.25 0.20 -11.20
CA PHE A 109 8.91 1.58 -11.53
C PHE A 109 7.49 1.64 -12.12
N GLY A 110 7.34 1.59 -13.45
CA GLY A 110 6.05 1.80 -14.11
C GLY A 110 5.04 0.68 -13.89
N GLN A 111 3.77 1.05 -13.82
CA GLN A 111 2.65 0.12 -13.76
C GLN A 111 2.55 -0.78 -15.02
N ASP A 112 2.93 -0.26 -16.19
CA ASP A 112 2.93 -1.01 -17.45
C ASP A 112 3.83 -2.25 -17.40
N ILE A 113 4.96 -2.16 -16.68
CA ILE A 113 5.91 -3.26 -16.51
C ILE A 113 5.24 -4.42 -15.78
N ILE A 114 4.57 -4.16 -14.66
CA ILE A 114 3.94 -5.20 -13.86
C ILE A 114 2.70 -5.77 -14.56
N GLU A 115 1.97 -4.96 -15.31
CA GLU A 115 0.83 -5.41 -16.14
C GLU A 115 1.27 -6.36 -17.25
N ARG A 116 2.35 -6.00 -17.99
CA ARG A 116 2.94 -6.88 -19.02
C ARG A 116 3.47 -8.19 -18.43
N PHE A 117 4.11 -8.12 -17.26
CA PHE A 117 4.57 -9.31 -16.54
C PHE A 117 3.38 -10.20 -16.14
N ALA A 118 2.34 -9.61 -15.53
CA ALA A 118 1.16 -10.35 -15.10
C ALA A 118 0.42 -11.02 -16.27
N ALA A 119 0.30 -10.33 -17.41
CA ALA A 119 -0.33 -10.87 -18.62
C ALA A 119 0.34 -12.15 -19.17
N HIS A 120 1.62 -12.37 -18.86
CA HIS A 120 2.39 -13.54 -19.28
C HIS A 120 2.71 -14.50 -18.13
N SER A 121 2.27 -14.19 -16.91
CA SER A 121 2.47 -15.03 -15.73
C SER A 121 1.45 -16.15 -15.66
N ARG A 122 1.91 -17.35 -15.32
CA ARG A 122 1.06 -18.51 -15.03
C ARG A 122 0.60 -18.59 -13.57
N VAL A 123 1.03 -17.64 -12.74
CA VAL A 123 0.72 -17.58 -11.31
C VAL A 123 0.36 -16.17 -10.86
N PRO A 124 -0.28 -16.00 -9.68
CA PRO A 124 -0.62 -14.67 -9.17
C PRO A 124 0.58 -13.73 -9.07
N VAL A 125 0.35 -12.47 -9.41
CA VAL A 125 1.34 -11.39 -9.33
C VAL A 125 0.82 -10.33 -8.38
N ILE A 126 1.65 -9.92 -7.42
CA ILE A 126 1.36 -8.89 -6.43
C ILE A 126 2.22 -7.66 -6.71
N ASN A 127 1.59 -6.49 -6.81
CA ASN A 127 2.27 -5.21 -6.80
C ASN A 127 2.75 -4.87 -5.38
N GLY A 128 4.05 -5.02 -5.17
CA GLY A 128 4.72 -4.59 -3.94
C GLY A 128 4.86 -3.07 -3.86
N LEU A 129 5.09 -2.41 -5.00
CA LEU A 129 5.03 -0.95 -5.23
C LEU A 129 5.41 -0.64 -6.70
N THR A 130 4.69 0.29 -7.31
CA THR A 130 5.01 0.99 -8.58
C THR A 130 5.09 2.50 -8.33
N ASN A 131 5.41 3.28 -9.35
CA ASN A 131 5.38 4.75 -9.29
C ASN A 131 3.94 5.28 -9.19
N GLU A 132 2.98 4.51 -9.68
CA GLU A 132 1.55 4.86 -9.74
C GLU A 132 0.78 4.32 -8.54
N TYR A 133 1.11 3.13 -8.03
CA TYR A 133 0.32 2.48 -6.97
C TYR A 133 1.15 1.77 -5.89
N HIS A 134 0.61 1.75 -4.67
CA HIS A 134 1.13 0.98 -3.55
C HIS A 134 0.01 0.22 -2.81
N PRO A 135 -0.67 -0.73 -3.49
CA PRO A 135 -1.92 -1.31 -3.01
C PRO A 135 -1.76 -2.15 -1.74
N CYS A 136 -0.58 -2.74 -1.52
CA CYS A 136 -0.31 -3.49 -0.29
C CYS A 136 -0.16 -2.59 0.96
N GLN A 137 0.26 -1.33 0.80
CA GLN A 137 0.37 -0.40 1.92
C GLN A 137 -1.02 0.08 2.32
N VAL A 138 -1.80 0.62 1.37
CA VAL A 138 -3.17 1.10 1.66
C VAL A 138 -4.07 -0.01 2.20
N LEU A 139 -3.85 -1.27 1.79
CA LEU A 139 -4.52 -2.42 2.40
C LEU A 139 -4.19 -2.56 3.90
N ALA A 140 -2.94 -2.36 4.29
CA ALA A 140 -2.52 -2.34 5.70
C ALA A 140 -3.10 -1.14 6.45
N ASP A 141 -3.13 0.03 5.81
CA ASP A 141 -3.66 1.26 6.42
C ASP A 141 -5.17 1.12 6.71
N VAL A 142 -5.94 0.64 5.73
CA VAL A 142 -7.37 0.33 5.88
C VAL A 142 -7.60 -0.69 6.98
N PHE A 143 -6.82 -1.78 7.01
CA PHE A 143 -6.93 -2.80 8.06
C PHE A 143 -6.65 -2.21 9.44
N THR A 144 -5.63 -1.36 9.56
CA THR A 144 -5.27 -0.69 10.81
C THR A 144 -6.38 0.25 11.28
N TYR A 145 -6.98 1.02 10.37
CA TYR A 145 -8.13 1.85 10.71
C TYR A 145 -9.28 1.01 11.25
N ILE A 146 -9.58 -0.11 10.57
CA ILE A 146 -10.68 -1.00 10.97
C ILE A 146 -10.47 -1.64 12.34
N GLU A 147 -9.25 -2.06 12.65
CA GLU A 147 -8.94 -2.58 13.98
C GLU A 147 -9.13 -1.53 15.08
N GLN A 148 -8.80 -0.27 14.79
CA GLN A 148 -8.80 0.81 15.77
C GLN A 148 -10.15 1.51 15.93
N ARG A 149 -10.95 1.59 14.86
CA ARG A 149 -12.17 2.43 14.78
C ARG A 149 -13.36 1.75 14.11
N GLY A 150 -13.23 0.50 13.66
CA GLY A 150 -14.26 -0.19 12.91
C GLY A 150 -14.38 0.32 11.47
N SER A 151 -15.56 0.18 10.88
CA SER A 151 -15.75 0.44 9.44
C SER A 151 -15.26 1.83 8.99
N ILE A 152 -14.45 1.84 7.93
CA ILE A 152 -14.01 3.06 7.24
C ILE A 152 -15.10 3.66 6.34
N ARG A 153 -16.18 2.91 6.04
CA ARG A 153 -17.27 3.38 5.17
C ARG A 153 -17.91 4.65 5.74
N GLY A 154 -18.08 5.65 4.88
CA GLY A 154 -18.65 6.96 5.23
C GLY A 154 -17.73 7.84 6.08
N LYS A 155 -16.49 7.41 6.33
CA LYS A 155 -15.47 8.24 7.01
C LYS A 155 -14.79 9.19 6.03
N THR A 156 -13.94 10.04 6.58
CA THR A 156 -13.09 10.95 5.81
C THR A 156 -11.62 10.63 6.09
N VAL A 157 -10.86 10.38 5.03
CA VAL A 157 -9.40 10.26 5.06
C VAL A 157 -8.81 11.53 4.46
N ALA A 158 -7.95 12.23 5.18
CA ALA A 158 -7.22 13.40 4.72
C ALA A 158 -5.78 13.04 4.41
N TRP A 159 -5.41 13.17 3.14
CA TRP A 159 -4.05 13.09 2.65
C TRP A 159 -3.44 14.49 2.56
N ILE A 160 -2.36 14.70 3.30
CA ILE A 160 -1.62 15.95 3.33
C ILE A 160 -0.24 15.69 2.72
N GLY A 161 0.02 16.20 1.53
CA GLY A 161 1.29 15.97 0.84
C GLY A 161 1.13 15.73 -0.65
N ASP A 162 2.17 15.16 -1.27
CA ASP A 162 2.30 15.04 -2.71
C ASP A 162 1.28 14.10 -3.35
N ALA A 163 0.93 14.35 -4.62
CA ALA A 163 0.23 13.41 -5.47
C ALA A 163 1.17 12.28 -5.91
N ASN A 164 1.29 11.24 -5.07
CA ASN A 164 2.15 10.09 -5.31
C ASN A 164 1.34 8.78 -5.40
N ASN A 165 2.05 7.65 -5.48
CA ASN A 165 1.44 6.33 -5.55
C ASN A 165 0.48 6.02 -4.39
N MET A 166 0.77 6.51 -3.18
CA MET A 166 -0.11 6.35 -2.03
C MET A 166 -1.41 7.13 -2.22
N ALA A 167 -1.34 8.39 -2.62
CA ALA A 167 -2.53 9.23 -2.87
C ALA A 167 -3.47 8.58 -3.91
N TYR A 168 -2.95 8.12 -5.05
CA TYR A 168 -3.77 7.47 -6.07
C TYR A 168 -4.34 6.12 -5.61
N THR A 169 -3.59 5.37 -4.79
CA THR A 169 -4.10 4.13 -4.19
C THR A 169 -5.20 4.40 -3.17
N TRP A 170 -5.09 5.46 -2.37
CA TRP A 170 -6.15 5.90 -1.45
C TRP A 170 -7.43 6.31 -2.18
N ILE A 171 -7.31 6.93 -3.36
CA ILE A 171 -8.47 7.26 -4.22
C ILE A 171 -9.18 5.98 -4.69
N GLN A 172 -8.41 4.97 -5.13
CA GLN A 172 -8.98 3.65 -5.46
C GLN A 172 -9.67 3.01 -4.25
N ALA A 173 -9.06 3.10 -3.06
CA ALA A 173 -9.66 2.58 -1.83
C ALA A 173 -10.95 3.33 -1.46
N ALA A 174 -11.01 4.65 -1.65
CA ALA A 174 -12.19 5.47 -1.39
C ALA A 174 -13.38 4.99 -2.23
N GLU A 175 -13.14 4.76 -3.52
CA GLU A 175 -14.14 4.20 -4.44
C GLU A 175 -14.62 2.82 -4.00
N ARG A 176 -13.68 1.91 -3.66
CA ARG A 176 -14.02 0.52 -3.33
C ARG A 176 -14.68 0.36 -1.98
N LEU A 177 -14.35 1.20 -1.00
CA LEU A 177 -14.79 1.03 0.39
C LEU A 177 -15.83 2.06 0.82
N GLY A 178 -16.09 3.07 -0.02
CA GLY A 178 -17.17 4.04 0.15
C GLY A 178 -16.87 5.07 1.24
N PHE A 179 -15.71 5.71 1.19
CA PHE A 179 -15.34 6.83 2.08
C PHE A 179 -14.96 8.08 1.27
N THR A 180 -14.89 9.23 1.93
CA THR A 180 -14.46 10.49 1.31
C THR A 180 -12.95 10.68 1.46
N PHE A 181 -12.29 11.04 0.37
CA PHE A 181 -10.86 11.35 0.35
C PHE A 181 -10.65 12.86 0.21
N HIS A 182 -10.10 13.47 1.26
CA HIS A 182 -9.62 14.84 1.22
C HIS A 182 -8.15 14.84 0.79
N PHE A 183 -7.81 15.69 -0.18
CA PHE A 183 -6.45 15.85 -0.66
C PHE A 183 -6.03 17.31 -0.54
N SER A 184 -4.84 17.56 0.01
CA SER A 184 -4.21 18.87 -0.01
C SER A 184 -2.72 18.74 -0.29
N ALA A 185 -2.26 19.51 -1.26
CA ALA A 185 -0.86 19.57 -1.69
C ALA A 185 -0.49 21.02 -2.04
N PRO A 186 0.80 21.39 -1.95
CA PRO A 186 1.25 22.68 -2.43
C PRO A 186 1.08 22.85 -3.95
N PRO A 187 1.04 24.09 -4.46
CA PRO A 187 0.97 24.34 -5.89
C PRO A 187 2.11 23.65 -6.66
N GLY A 188 1.76 22.94 -7.74
CA GLY A 188 2.71 22.16 -8.55
C GLY A 188 2.77 20.67 -8.20
N TYR A 189 2.08 20.24 -7.14
CA TYR A 189 2.07 18.86 -6.64
C TYR A 189 0.64 18.28 -6.56
N GLN A 190 -0.27 18.82 -7.38
CA GLN A 190 -1.67 18.41 -7.41
C GLN A 190 -1.86 17.04 -8.08
N LEU A 191 -3.01 16.42 -7.80
CA LEU A 191 -3.46 15.22 -8.50
C LEU A 191 -3.54 15.48 -10.01
N ASP A 192 -3.02 14.54 -10.80
CA ASP A 192 -3.29 14.47 -12.23
C ASP A 192 -4.74 14.01 -12.44
N PRO A 193 -5.63 14.84 -13.03
CA PRO A 193 -7.00 14.44 -13.31
C PRO A 193 -7.12 13.18 -14.16
N ALA A 194 -6.13 12.84 -14.99
CA ALA A 194 -6.13 11.62 -15.80
C ALA A 194 -5.96 10.35 -14.95
N MET A 195 -5.35 10.47 -13.77
CA MET A 195 -5.11 9.37 -12.83
C MET A 195 -6.25 9.20 -11.81
N VAL A 196 -7.21 10.13 -11.77
CA VAL A 196 -8.38 10.05 -10.89
C VAL A 196 -9.55 9.43 -11.67
N PRO A 197 -10.03 8.23 -11.31
CA PRO A 197 -11.17 7.62 -11.99
C PRO A 197 -12.41 8.52 -11.91
N ALA A 198 -13.14 8.67 -13.02
CA ALA A 198 -14.36 9.48 -13.05
C ALA A 198 -15.41 9.03 -12.01
N SER A 199 -15.46 7.74 -11.70
CA SER A 199 -16.29 7.16 -10.65
C SER A 199 -15.91 7.60 -9.24
N ALA A 200 -14.66 7.99 -9.00
CA ALA A 200 -14.17 8.47 -7.71
C ALA A 200 -14.33 10.00 -7.54
N ALA A 201 -14.67 10.74 -8.59
CA ALA A 201 -14.72 12.22 -8.57
C ALA A 201 -15.65 12.79 -7.49
N GLY A 202 -16.77 12.11 -7.18
CA GLY A 202 -17.69 12.53 -6.10
C GLY A 202 -17.18 12.28 -4.68
N LEU A 203 -16.12 11.47 -4.53
CA LEU A 203 -15.51 11.09 -3.25
C LEU A 203 -14.23 11.88 -2.95
N VAL A 204 -13.58 12.43 -3.99
CA VAL A 204 -12.34 13.20 -3.86
C VAL A 204 -12.66 14.68 -3.70
N LYS A 205 -12.14 15.29 -2.64
CA LYS A 205 -12.22 16.74 -2.39
C LYS A 205 -10.82 17.31 -2.28
N VAL A 206 -10.51 18.31 -3.10
CA VAL A 206 -9.20 18.96 -3.13
C VAL A 206 -9.29 20.28 -2.36
N PHE A 207 -8.26 20.56 -1.54
CA PHE A 207 -8.18 21.75 -0.71
C PHE A 207 -6.82 22.43 -0.86
N ASP A 208 -6.84 23.76 -0.98
CA ASP A 208 -5.61 24.57 -1.05
C ASP A 208 -4.96 24.75 0.33
N ASP A 209 -5.71 24.54 1.41
CA ASP A 209 -5.23 24.65 2.79
C ASP A 209 -5.30 23.29 3.51
N PRO A 210 -4.16 22.77 4.02
CA PRO A 210 -4.12 21.48 4.71
C PRO A 210 -4.88 21.48 6.04
N LEU A 211 -5.02 22.62 6.73
CA LEU A 211 -5.86 22.70 7.93
C LEU A 211 -7.33 22.46 7.61
N THR A 212 -7.81 23.04 6.50
CA THR A 212 -9.18 22.84 6.01
C THR A 212 -9.39 21.39 5.55
N ALA A 213 -8.41 20.78 4.89
CA ALA A 213 -8.48 19.37 4.50
C ALA A 213 -8.64 18.42 5.71
N CYS A 214 -8.01 18.75 6.83
CA CYS A 214 -8.10 17.95 8.06
C CYS A 214 -9.43 18.11 8.80
N GLN A 215 -10.29 19.08 8.45
CA GLN A 215 -11.48 19.38 9.23
C GLN A 215 -12.45 18.19 9.29
N GLY A 216 -12.65 17.65 10.50
CA GLY A 216 -13.51 16.49 10.74
C GLY A 216 -13.00 15.17 10.14
N ALA A 217 -11.76 15.14 9.64
CA ALA A 217 -11.16 13.92 9.12
C ALA A 217 -11.07 12.85 10.22
N SER A 218 -11.41 11.60 9.88
CA SER A 218 -11.29 10.45 10.79
C SER A 218 -9.89 9.83 10.76
N LEU A 219 -9.16 10.04 9.67
CA LEU A 219 -7.77 9.64 9.49
C LEU A 219 -7.04 10.78 8.81
N VAL A 220 -5.91 11.21 9.36
CA VAL A 220 -4.95 12.09 8.69
C VAL A 220 -3.72 11.26 8.35
N THR A 221 -3.29 11.30 7.10
CA THR A 221 -2.14 10.54 6.63
C THR A 221 -1.26 11.40 5.72
N THR A 222 0.03 11.13 5.75
CA THR A 222 1.04 11.80 4.94
C THR A 222 2.15 10.82 4.56
N ASP A 223 3.10 11.30 3.77
CA ASP A 223 4.31 10.58 3.41
C ASP A 223 5.45 11.59 3.18
N VAL A 224 6.67 11.09 3.05
CA VAL A 224 7.86 11.90 2.83
C VAL A 224 7.66 12.84 1.63
N TRP A 225 8.05 14.10 1.79
CA TRP A 225 7.92 15.09 0.73
C TRP A 225 8.73 14.72 -0.51
N THR A 226 9.91 14.13 -0.32
CA THR A 226 10.82 13.71 -1.40
C THR A 226 10.91 12.19 -1.42
N SER A 227 10.32 11.58 -2.43
CA SER A 227 10.39 10.13 -2.67
C SER A 227 11.78 9.70 -3.15
N MET A 228 12.10 8.41 -2.97
CA MET A 228 13.33 7.80 -3.49
C MET A 228 13.48 8.03 -5.00
N GLY A 229 14.63 8.57 -5.42
CA GLY A 229 14.94 8.89 -6.82
C GLY A 229 14.80 10.37 -7.21
N PHE A 230 14.31 11.22 -6.29
CA PHE A 230 14.16 12.66 -6.49
C PHE A 230 15.04 13.49 -5.56
N GLU A 231 16.18 12.95 -5.14
CA GLU A 231 17.07 13.58 -4.14
C GLU A 231 17.59 14.95 -4.59
N ALA A 232 17.70 15.19 -5.90
CA ALA A 232 18.10 16.47 -6.47
C ALA A 232 17.06 17.60 -6.24
N GLU A 233 15.79 17.25 -5.99
CA GLU A 233 14.70 18.22 -5.77
C GLU A 233 14.47 18.55 -4.30
N ASN A 234 15.22 17.94 -3.38
CA ASN A 234 14.90 17.94 -1.95
C ASN A 234 14.74 19.36 -1.37
N ASP A 235 15.65 20.29 -1.69
CA ASP A 235 15.59 21.67 -1.19
C ASP A 235 14.44 22.49 -1.79
N ALA A 236 14.01 22.18 -3.01
CA ALA A 236 12.85 22.80 -3.63
C ALA A 236 11.57 22.31 -2.96
N ARG A 237 11.47 21.00 -2.73
CA ARG A 237 10.30 20.36 -2.09
C ARG A 237 10.17 20.77 -0.64
N LYS A 238 11.25 20.78 0.15
CA LYS A 238 11.23 21.28 1.54
C LYS A 238 10.67 22.70 1.67
N ARG A 239 10.94 23.58 0.70
CA ARG A 239 10.38 24.94 0.68
C ARG A 239 8.90 24.95 0.29
N ALA A 240 8.51 24.15 -0.71
CA ALA A 240 7.13 24.08 -1.16
C ALA A 240 6.18 23.45 -0.13
N PHE A 241 6.63 22.39 0.54
CA PHE A 241 5.82 21.59 1.46
C PHE A 241 5.85 22.07 2.91
N LYS A 242 6.58 23.15 3.23
CA LYS A 242 6.73 23.64 4.61
C LYS A 242 5.40 23.82 5.33
N ASP A 243 4.39 24.34 4.64
CA ASP A 243 3.06 24.59 5.21
C ASP A 243 2.14 23.34 5.18
N TRP A 244 2.62 22.23 4.60
CA TRP A 244 1.97 20.91 4.53
C TRP A 244 2.59 19.88 5.49
N MET A 245 3.43 20.31 6.44
CA MET A 245 3.80 19.44 7.57
C MET A 245 2.55 19.11 8.39
N VAL A 246 2.31 17.83 8.66
CA VAL A 246 1.24 17.44 9.58
C VAL A 246 1.62 17.84 10.99
N THR A 247 0.86 18.78 11.54
CA THR A 247 1.11 19.40 12.84
C THR A 247 0.02 19.09 13.85
N THR A 248 0.30 19.36 15.13
CA THR A 248 -0.69 19.22 16.20
C THR A 248 -1.97 20.04 15.92
N PRO A 249 -1.90 21.33 15.48
CA PRO A 249 -3.08 22.07 15.06
C PRO A 249 -3.93 21.42 13.97
N MET A 250 -3.31 20.71 13.00
CA MET A 250 -4.06 19.96 11.98
C MET A 250 -4.80 18.78 12.61
N MET A 251 -4.15 18.04 13.51
CA MET A 251 -4.76 16.93 14.25
C MET A 251 -5.84 17.39 15.24
N ASP A 252 -5.80 18.65 15.69
CA ASP A 252 -6.85 19.28 16.50
C ASP A 252 -8.08 19.69 15.68
N ARG A 253 -7.92 19.94 14.36
CA ARG A 253 -9.04 20.17 13.43
C ARG A 253 -9.71 18.88 12.96
N ALA A 254 -8.99 17.76 13.02
CA ALA A 254 -9.52 16.43 12.76
C ALA A 254 -10.57 16.03 13.80
N ALA A 255 -11.27 14.90 13.57
CA ALA A 255 -12.22 14.36 14.54
C ALA A 255 -11.52 14.10 15.90
N PRO A 256 -12.25 14.18 17.03
CA PRO A 256 -11.66 13.95 18.36
C PRO A 256 -10.95 12.60 18.48
N ASP A 257 -11.50 11.56 17.86
CA ASP A 257 -10.98 10.19 17.83
C ASP A 257 -10.13 9.87 16.59
N ALA A 258 -9.77 10.88 15.80
CA ALA A 258 -9.00 10.70 14.58
C ALA A 258 -7.66 10.01 14.82
N LEU A 259 -7.22 9.24 13.82
CA LEU A 259 -5.92 8.60 13.81
C LEU A 259 -4.94 9.39 12.93
N PHE A 260 -3.65 9.23 13.23
CA PHE A 260 -2.55 9.62 12.36
C PHE A 260 -1.84 8.37 11.83
N MET A 261 -1.59 8.32 10.51
CA MET A 261 -0.84 7.27 9.82
C MET A 261 0.26 7.85 8.94
N HIS A 262 1.29 7.04 8.70
CA HIS A 262 2.38 7.33 7.79
C HIS A 262 3.07 6.01 7.42
N CYS A 263 3.19 5.74 6.12
CA CYS A 263 3.71 4.48 5.59
C CYS A 263 5.20 4.16 5.86
N LEU A 264 5.92 5.08 6.51
CA LEU A 264 7.35 5.05 6.84
C LEU A 264 8.28 4.92 5.60
N PRO A 265 9.56 5.36 5.70
CA PRO A 265 10.16 6.04 6.85
C PRO A 265 9.57 7.45 7.00
N ALA A 266 9.70 8.03 8.18
CA ALA A 266 9.26 9.40 8.45
C ALA A 266 10.46 10.25 8.90
N HIS A 267 10.52 11.48 8.42
CA HIS A 267 11.41 12.54 8.86
C HIS A 267 10.65 13.52 9.77
N ARG A 268 10.80 13.31 11.09
CA ARG A 268 10.27 14.22 12.10
C ARG A 268 10.79 15.65 11.85
N GLY A 269 9.87 16.61 11.81
CA GLY A 269 10.16 18.02 11.51
C GLY A 269 10.20 18.36 10.03
N GLU A 270 9.97 17.39 9.15
CA GLU A 270 9.67 17.61 7.73
C GLU A 270 8.18 17.35 7.50
N GLU A 271 7.76 16.17 7.03
CA GLU A 271 6.35 15.91 6.73
C GLU A 271 5.44 15.77 7.96
N VAL A 272 6.01 15.55 9.14
CA VAL A 272 5.25 15.38 10.38
C VAL A 272 5.99 15.92 11.60
N GLU A 273 5.28 16.58 12.51
CA GLU A 273 5.81 16.94 13.83
C GLU A 273 6.06 15.70 14.71
N ALA A 274 7.14 15.72 15.50
CA ALA A 274 7.42 14.66 16.47
C ALA A 274 6.24 14.41 17.43
N ALA A 275 5.58 15.49 17.89
CA ALA A 275 4.43 15.40 18.78
C ALA A 275 3.21 14.69 18.16
N VAL A 276 3.11 14.65 16.83
CA VAL A 276 2.04 13.95 16.12
C VAL A 276 2.39 12.47 15.97
N ILE A 277 3.54 12.15 15.37
CA ILE A 277 3.92 10.75 15.09
C ILE A 277 4.24 9.95 16.36
N ASP A 278 4.76 10.60 17.41
CA ASP A 278 4.99 9.98 18.72
C ASP A 278 3.82 10.23 19.70
N GLY A 279 2.76 10.90 19.23
CA GLY A 279 1.60 11.26 20.01
C GLY A 279 0.55 10.15 20.12
N PRO A 280 -0.47 10.34 20.98
CA PRO A 280 -1.45 9.30 21.30
C PRO A 280 -2.43 8.97 20.16
N LYS A 281 -2.51 9.79 19.11
CA LYS A 281 -3.33 9.54 17.92
C LYS A 281 -2.60 8.74 16.83
N SER A 282 -1.27 8.57 16.98
CA SER A 282 -0.45 7.86 16.00
C SER A 282 -0.61 6.35 16.12
N VAL A 283 -0.73 5.67 14.98
CA VAL A 283 -0.80 4.20 14.88
C VAL A 283 0.20 3.67 13.85
N VAL A 284 1.28 4.41 13.60
CA VAL A 284 2.25 4.10 12.53
C VAL A 284 3.00 2.78 12.75
N TRP A 285 3.08 2.30 14.00
CA TRP A 285 3.72 1.03 14.32
C TRP A 285 2.78 -0.15 14.08
N GLU A 286 1.51 -0.01 14.46
CA GLU A 286 0.45 -0.94 14.14
C GLU A 286 0.24 -1.04 12.63
N GLU A 287 0.26 0.11 11.93
CA GLU A 287 0.24 0.21 10.47
C GLU A 287 1.38 -0.58 9.83
N ALA A 288 2.61 -0.36 10.31
CA ALA A 288 3.80 -1.06 9.82
C ALA A 288 3.75 -2.57 10.09
N GLU A 289 3.30 -2.99 11.27
CA GLU A 289 3.08 -4.40 11.63
C GLU A 289 2.02 -5.03 10.71
N ASN A 290 0.94 -4.31 10.46
CA ASN A 290 -0.21 -4.81 9.70
C ASN A 290 0.10 -5.12 8.24
N ARG A 291 1.17 -4.56 7.68
CA ARG A 291 1.71 -4.98 6.38
C ARG A 291 1.95 -6.49 6.33
N LEU A 292 2.53 -7.08 7.37
CA LEU A 292 2.73 -8.54 7.47
C LEU A 292 1.39 -9.28 7.40
N HIS A 293 0.41 -8.83 8.17
CA HIS A 293 -0.85 -9.55 8.35
C HIS A 293 -1.73 -9.53 7.11
N VAL A 294 -1.87 -8.36 6.47
CA VAL A 294 -2.66 -8.26 5.24
C VAL A 294 -1.96 -8.95 4.07
N GLN A 295 -0.63 -8.93 4.00
CA GLN A 295 0.11 -9.64 2.95
C GLN A 295 -0.01 -11.16 3.10
N LYS A 296 -0.02 -11.69 4.34
CA LYS A 296 -0.36 -13.10 4.57
C LYS A 296 -1.75 -13.44 4.05
N ALA A 297 -2.75 -12.63 4.40
CA ALA A 297 -4.12 -12.85 3.94
C ALA A 297 -4.21 -12.78 2.40
N LEU A 298 -3.48 -11.86 1.77
CA LEU A 298 -3.45 -11.68 0.33
C LEU A 298 -2.84 -12.89 -0.38
N MET A 299 -1.69 -13.37 0.10
CA MET A 299 -1.04 -14.56 -0.46
C MET A 299 -1.91 -15.82 -0.28
N GLU A 300 -2.51 -16.00 0.90
CA GLU A 300 -3.46 -17.10 1.15
C GLU A 300 -4.66 -17.01 0.20
N TYR A 301 -5.25 -15.82 0.06
CA TYR A 301 -6.42 -15.62 -0.80
C TYR A 301 -6.12 -15.89 -2.28
N LEU A 302 -5.00 -15.40 -2.80
CA LEU A 302 -4.64 -15.56 -4.21
C LEU A 302 -4.32 -17.02 -4.59
N LEU A 303 -3.83 -17.83 -3.64
CA LEU A 303 -3.46 -19.23 -3.89
C LEU A 303 -4.55 -20.23 -3.50
N CYS A 304 -5.29 -19.98 -2.44
CA CYS A 304 -6.27 -20.90 -1.88
C CYS A 304 -7.72 -20.48 -2.16
N GLY A 305 -7.96 -19.22 -2.54
CA GLY A 305 -9.30 -18.67 -2.70
C GLY A 305 -10.00 -18.40 -1.36
N ARG A 306 -11.33 -18.50 -1.36
CA ARG A 306 -12.15 -18.40 -0.15
C ARG A 306 -12.38 -19.78 0.44
N TYR A 307 -12.36 -19.87 1.76
CA TYR A 307 -12.82 -21.05 2.50
C TYR A 307 -14.33 -21.00 2.73
#